data_AF-A0A7J6QWZ8-F1
#
_entry.id   AF-A0A7J6QWZ8-F1
#
_cell.length_a   1.000
_cell.length_b   1.000
_cell.length_c   1.000
_cell.angle_alpha   90.00
_cell.angle_beta   90.00
_cell.angle_gamma   90.00
#
_symmetry.space_group_name_H-M   'P 1'
#
loop_
_entity.id
_entity.type
_entity.pdbx_description
1 polymer ?
#
loop_
_entity_poly.entity_id
_entity_poly.type
_entity_poly.pdbx_seq_one_letter_code
_entity_poly.pdbx_strand_id
1 'polypeptide(L)'
;MVDYSTPVLADAEPAPSRPSSGGTVIIKLFGKWVDVTYWLKDHPGGSKVLRAFNNKDATDAVMAMHSEEAIKRVLSMSGFNNNNDRSSEDELERRLSKEQLMYHRLQSDAKARGWYKANFAYEILKA
;
A
#
# COMPACT_ATOMS: atom_id res chain seq x y z
N MET A 1 19.39 -10.95 -16.18
CA MET A 1 18.88 -11.98 -15.25
C MET A 1 19.32 -11.53 -13.88
N VAL A 2 18.43 -10.90 -13.10
CA VAL A 2 18.79 -10.26 -11.83
C VAL A 2 18.91 -11.33 -10.75
N ASP A 3 19.99 -11.28 -9.97
CA ASP A 3 20.28 -12.19 -8.86
C ASP A 3 19.41 -11.83 -7.63
N TYR A 4 18.71 -12.82 -7.08
CA TYR A 4 17.70 -12.69 -6.02
C TYR A 4 18.22 -13.12 -4.64
N SER A 5 19.54 -13.19 -4.44
CA SER A 5 20.15 -13.73 -3.22
C SER A 5 20.28 -12.75 -2.04
N THR A 6 19.72 -11.53 -2.12
CA THR A 6 19.85 -10.54 -1.04
C THR A 6 18.75 -10.73 0.03
N PRO A 7 19.12 -10.93 1.31
CA PRO A 7 18.12 -11.08 2.37
C PRO A 7 17.41 -9.75 2.62
N VAL A 8 16.07 -9.80 2.60
CA VAL A 8 15.21 -8.72 3.05
C VAL A 8 15.47 -8.52 4.54
N LEU A 9 15.91 -7.31 4.93
CA LEU A 9 16.15 -6.97 6.33
C LEU A 9 14.86 -7.23 7.12
N ALA A 10 14.94 -8.09 8.14
CA ALA A 10 13.82 -8.39 9.02
C ALA A 10 13.28 -7.09 9.62
N ASP A 11 12.03 -6.77 9.29
CA ASP A 11 11.33 -5.61 9.82
C ASP A 11 11.26 -5.70 11.34
N ALA A 12 11.80 -4.70 12.04
CA ALA A 12 11.63 -4.59 13.47
C ALA A 12 10.14 -4.50 13.81
N GLU A 13 9.64 -5.43 14.63
CA GLU A 13 8.31 -5.34 15.20
C GLU A 13 8.17 -4.02 15.98
N PRO A 14 7.01 -3.34 15.91
CA PRO A 14 6.80 -2.13 16.68
C PRO A 14 6.93 -2.47 18.17
N ALA A 15 7.64 -1.64 18.93
CA ALA A 15 7.61 -1.72 20.39
C ALA A 15 6.15 -1.72 20.86
N PRO A 16 5.74 -2.61 21.79
CA PRO A 16 4.35 -2.72 22.20
C PRO A 16 3.89 -1.38 22.79
N SER A 17 3.04 -0.66 22.07
CA SER A 17 2.45 0.57 22.58
C SER A 17 1.40 0.21 23.63
N ARG A 18 1.55 0.83 24.81
CA ARG A 18 0.73 0.63 26.00
C ARG A 18 -0.73 1.02 25.70
N PRO A 19 -1.74 0.21 26.05
CA PRO A 19 -3.12 0.50 25.72
C PRO A 19 -3.62 1.71 26.50
N SER A 20 -4.18 2.71 25.82
CA SER A 20 -4.93 3.80 26.43
C SER A 20 -6.35 3.85 25.86
N SER A 21 -7.29 4.26 26.72
CA SER A 21 -8.73 4.05 26.67
C SER A 21 -9.53 4.83 25.60
N GLY A 22 -8.90 5.16 24.48
CA GLY A 22 -9.49 5.75 23.27
C GLY A 22 -8.62 5.46 22.04
N GLY A 23 -8.17 4.21 21.96
CA GLY A 23 -6.84 3.80 21.49
C GLY A 23 -6.36 4.36 20.17
N THR A 24 -5.10 4.82 20.18
CA THR A 24 -4.29 5.12 19.01
C THR A 24 -4.38 3.99 17.99
N VAL A 25 -4.59 4.34 16.73
CA VAL A 25 -4.59 3.40 15.61
C VAL A 25 -3.34 3.64 14.77
N ILE A 26 -2.43 2.68 14.80
CA ILE A 26 -1.21 2.68 14.00
C ILE A 26 -1.25 1.55 12.99
N ILE A 27 -0.89 1.84 11.74
CA ILE A 27 -0.87 0.85 10.66
C ILE A 27 0.48 0.92 9.94
N LYS A 28 0.96 -0.20 9.40
CA LYS A 28 2.15 -0.22 8.56
C LYS A 28 1.75 -0.01 7.10
N LEU A 29 2.42 0.93 6.46
CA LEU A 29 2.23 1.33 5.07
C LEU A 29 3.60 1.44 4.41
N PHE A 30 3.85 0.62 3.39
CA PHE A 30 5.08 0.62 2.61
C PHE A 30 6.32 0.57 3.51
N GLY A 31 6.39 -0.40 4.43
CA GLY A 31 7.53 -0.53 5.34
C GLY A 31 7.55 0.42 6.54
N LYS A 32 6.61 1.39 6.65
CA LYS A 32 6.61 2.38 7.75
C LYS A 32 5.34 2.36 8.58
N TRP A 33 5.48 2.41 9.89
CA TRP A 33 4.36 2.61 10.82
C TRP A 33 3.88 4.06 10.80
N VAL A 34 2.57 4.25 10.60
CA VAL A 34 1.91 5.55 10.49
C VAL A 34 0.75 5.61 11.49
N ASP A 35 0.68 6.68 12.27
CA ASP A 35 -0.46 6.99 13.14
C ASP A 35 -1.60 7.58 12.30
N VAL A 36 -2.73 6.87 12.26
CA VAL A 36 -3.94 7.24 11.51
C VAL A 36 -5.10 7.61 12.43
N THR A 37 -4.85 7.82 13.73
CA THR A 37 -5.87 8.06 14.75
C THR A 37 -6.79 9.24 14.39
N TYR A 38 -6.20 10.34 13.93
CA TYR A 38 -6.97 11.52 13.52
C TYR A 38 -7.72 11.29 12.20
N TRP A 39 -7.15 10.50 11.30
CA TRP A 39 -7.73 10.17 10.00
C TRP A 39 -8.94 9.22 10.09
N LEU A 40 -9.17 8.58 11.24
CA LEU A 40 -10.29 7.67 11.44
C LEU A 40 -11.64 8.28 11.03
N LYS A 41 -11.84 9.58 11.27
CA LYS A 41 -13.12 10.27 10.99
C LYS A 41 -13.27 10.68 9.53
N ASP A 42 -12.16 10.88 8.84
CA ASP A 42 -12.13 11.46 7.49
C ASP A 42 -11.89 10.40 6.41
N HIS A 43 -11.51 9.18 6.81
CA HIS A 43 -11.30 8.07 5.88
C HIS A 43 -12.59 7.71 5.13
N PRO A 44 -12.65 7.82 3.78
CA PRO A 44 -13.86 7.55 3.01
C PRO A 44 -14.37 6.10 3.13
N GLY A 45 -13.49 5.13 3.34
CA GLY A 45 -13.86 3.73 3.62
C GLY A 45 -14.37 3.48 5.04
N GLY A 46 -14.48 4.54 5.85
CA GLY A 46 -14.94 4.51 7.23
C GLY A 46 -13.86 4.14 8.24
N SER A 47 -14.13 4.45 9.50
CA SER A 47 -13.18 4.21 10.62
C SER A 47 -12.98 2.74 10.97
N LYS A 48 -13.96 1.87 10.66
CA LYS A 48 -13.96 0.45 11.05
C LYS A 48 -12.83 -0.32 10.38
N VAL A 49 -12.55 -0.05 9.11
CA VAL A 49 -11.48 -0.75 8.37
C VAL A 49 -10.10 -0.38 8.92
N LEU A 50 -9.84 0.89 9.24
CA LEU A 50 -8.58 1.31 9.85
C LEU A 50 -8.35 0.66 11.22
N ARG A 51 -9.39 0.54 12.04
CA ARG A 51 -9.31 -0.20 13.32
C ARG A 51 -9.03 -1.69 13.14
N ALA A 52 -9.58 -2.32 12.09
CA ALA A 52 -9.32 -3.73 11.80
C ALA A 52 -7.85 -4.00 11.40
N PHE A 53 -7.18 -2.98 10.88
CA PHE A 53 -5.76 -2.97 10.53
C PHE A 53 -4.84 -2.44 11.65
N ASN A 54 -5.35 -2.09 12.83
CA ASN A 54 -4.50 -1.61 13.91
C ASN A 54 -3.39 -2.62 14.24
N ASN A 55 -2.14 -2.15 14.30
CA ASN A 55 -0.92 -2.93 14.46
C ASN A 55 -0.67 -3.98 13.36
N LYS A 56 -1.17 -3.74 12.14
CA LYS A 56 -0.96 -4.62 10.98
C LYS A 56 -0.42 -3.83 9.79
N ASP A 57 0.18 -4.57 8.85
CA ASP A 57 0.52 -4.05 7.53
C ASP A 57 -0.73 -3.98 6.65
N ALA A 58 -1.03 -2.77 6.18
CA ALA A 58 -2.17 -2.45 5.34
C ALA A 58 -1.77 -2.18 3.88
N THR A 59 -0.50 -2.39 3.52
CA THR A 59 0.03 -2.02 2.20
C THR A 59 -0.73 -2.66 1.04
N ASP A 60 -0.96 -3.98 1.08
CA ASP A 60 -1.70 -4.68 0.01
C ASP A 60 -3.15 -4.23 -0.06
N ALA A 61 -3.79 -4.01 1.09
CA ALA A 61 -5.17 -3.52 1.13
C ALA A 61 -5.28 -2.11 0.53
N VAL A 62 -4.29 -1.24 0.79
CA VAL A 62 -4.21 0.08 0.17
C VAL A 62 -4.03 -0.05 -1.34
N MET A 63 -3.08 -0.87 -1.80
CA MET A 63 -2.80 -1.09 -3.23
C MET A 63 -3.98 -1.68 -4.00
N ALA A 64 -4.79 -2.52 -3.36
CA ALA A 64 -5.93 -3.19 -3.98
C ALA A 64 -7.18 -2.30 -4.07
N MET A 65 -7.42 -1.45 -3.07
CA MET A 65 -8.72 -0.79 -2.88
C MET A 65 -8.75 0.70 -3.23
N HIS A 66 -7.60 1.30 -3.58
CA HIS A 66 -7.48 2.73 -3.80
C HIS A 66 -7.08 3.07 -5.24
N SER A 67 -7.50 4.25 -5.72
CA SER A 67 -7.03 4.79 -6.99
C SER A 67 -5.55 5.14 -6.92
N GLU A 68 -4.91 5.33 -8.08
CA GLU A 68 -3.49 5.70 -8.14
C GLU A 68 -3.23 7.06 -7.48
N GLU A 69 -4.16 8.01 -7.60
CA GLU A 69 -4.07 9.31 -6.94
C GLU A 69 -4.15 9.18 -5.41
N ALA A 70 -5.02 8.31 -4.92
CA ALA A 70 -5.14 8.04 -3.49
C ALA A 70 -3.88 7.34 -2.95
N ILE A 71 -3.35 6.35 -3.68
CA ILE A 71 -2.08 5.68 -3.31
C ILE A 71 -0.92 6.67 -3.24
N LYS A 72 -0.79 7.59 -4.21
CA LYS A 72 0.23 8.65 -4.19
C LYS A 72 0.14 9.53 -2.94
N ARG A 73 -1.08 9.86 -2.50
CA ARG A 73 -1.30 10.62 -1.26
C ARG A 73 -0.91 9.79 -0.02
N VAL A 74 -1.29 8.52 0.04
CA VAL A 74 -0.91 7.62 1.15
C VAL A 74 0.62 7.44 1.22
N LEU A 75 1.29 7.35 0.08
CA LEU A 75 2.76 7.31 0.03
C LEU A 75 3.36 8.57 0.67
N SER A 76 2.85 9.77 0.36
CA SER A 76 3.32 11.00 1.02
C SER A 76 3.12 10.99 2.55
N MET A 77 2.01 10.41 3.04
CA MET A 77 1.79 10.24 4.49
C MET A 77 2.79 9.28 5.14
N SER A 78 3.21 8.24 4.42
CA SER A 78 4.27 7.33 4.86
C SER A 78 5.67 7.96 4.81
N GLY A 79 5.81 9.25 4.50
CA GLY A 79 7.10 9.93 4.36
C GLY A 79 7.94 9.38 3.22
N PHE A 80 7.31 8.75 2.22
CA PHE A 80 7.92 8.46 0.93
C PHE A 80 8.13 9.81 0.23
N ASN A 81 9.34 10.37 0.30
CA ASN A 81 9.69 11.62 -0.34
C ASN A 81 10.49 11.34 -1.62
N ASN A 82 9.90 11.63 -2.78
CA ASN A 82 10.54 11.54 -4.12
C ASN A 82 11.67 12.58 -4.35
N ASN A 83 12.28 13.14 -3.30
CA ASN A 83 13.26 14.22 -3.42
C ASN A 83 14.69 13.73 -3.68
N ASN A 84 14.87 12.47 -4.10
CA ASN A 84 16.18 11.89 -4.35
C ASN A 84 16.21 11.24 -5.74
N ASP A 85 17.30 11.46 -6.46
CA ASP A 85 17.60 11.14 -7.87
C ASP A 85 17.63 9.63 -8.20
N ARG A 86 16.92 8.79 -7.42
CA ARG A 86 16.86 7.33 -7.52
C ARG A 86 15.46 6.92 -7.94
N SER A 87 15.35 5.90 -8.80
CA SER A 87 14.07 5.46 -9.33
C SER A 87 13.13 5.07 -8.18
N SER A 88 11.86 5.50 -8.26
CA SER A 88 10.83 5.18 -7.26
C SER A 88 10.62 3.66 -7.10
N GLU A 89 11.00 2.88 -8.12
CA GLU A 89 10.93 1.42 -8.10
C GLU A 89 11.97 0.82 -7.15
N ASP A 90 13.22 1.33 -7.14
CA ASP A 90 14.27 0.84 -6.25
C ASP A 90 13.95 1.07 -4.77
N GLU A 91 13.25 2.16 -4.45
CA GLU A 91 12.82 2.42 -3.07
C GLU A 91 11.65 1.53 -2.65
N LEU A 92 10.68 1.28 -3.55
CA LEU A 92 9.62 0.32 -3.31
C LEU A 92 10.18 -1.09 -3.09
N GLU A 93 11.14 -1.52 -3.90
CA GLU A 93 11.78 -2.84 -3.77
C GLU A 93 12.49 -3.04 -2.43
N ARG A 94 13.06 -1.99 -1.84
CA ARG A 94 13.67 -2.10 -0.50
C ARG A 94 12.66 -2.14 0.64
N ARG A 95 11.46 -1.57 0.45
CA ARG A 95 10.49 -1.35 1.53
C ARG A 95 9.36 -2.38 1.57
N LEU A 96 9.20 -3.15 0.51
CA LEU A 96 8.13 -4.11 0.35
C LEU A 96 8.65 -5.54 0.49
N SER A 97 7.79 -6.41 1.01
CA SER A 97 8.05 -7.85 0.97
C SER A 97 8.06 -8.36 -0.48
N LYS A 98 8.63 -9.55 -0.67
CA LYS A 98 8.64 -10.21 -1.98
C LYS A 98 7.23 -10.38 -2.54
N GLU A 99 6.28 -10.76 -1.68
CA GLU A 99 4.87 -11.00 -2.03
C GLU A 99 4.20 -9.68 -2.46
N GLN A 100 4.43 -8.60 -1.72
CA GLN A 100 3.89 -7.27 -2.02
C GLN A 100 4.43 -6.75 -3.36
N LEU A 101 5.72 -6.96 -3.65
CA LEU A 101 6.33 -6.62 -4.93
C LEU A 101 5.75 -7.44 -6.08
N MET A 102 5.55 -8.75 -5.88
CA MET A 102 4.93 -9.61 -6.88
C MET A 102 3.49 -9.17 -7.18
N TYR A 103 2.72 -8.82 -6.15
CA TYR A 103 1.37 -8.29 -6.30
C TYR A 103 1.37 -6.98 -7.10
N HIS A 104 2.24 -6.04 -6.74
CA HIS A 104 2.40 -4.78 -7.47
C HIS A 104 2.73 -5.00 -8.95
N ARG A 105 3.70 -5.88 -9.24
CA ARG A 105 4.09 -6.21 -10.62
C ARG A 105 2.93 -6.83 -11.41
N LEU A 106 2.20 -7.78 -10.81
CA LEU A 106 1.04 -8.40 -11.45
C LEU A 106 -0.04 -7.36 -11.79
N GLN A 107 -0.34 -6.45 -10.86
CA GLN A 107 -1.33 -5.41 -11.09
C GLN A 107 -0.89 -4.46 -12.21
N SER A 108 0.38 -4.05 -12.23
CA SER A 108 0.96 -3.22 -13.29
C SER A 108 0.90 -3.89 -14.66
N ASP A 109 1.21 -5.18 -14.74
CA ASP A 109 1.17 -5.93 -16.01
C ASP A 109 -0.26 -6.08 -16.53
N ALA A 110 -1.23 -6.36 -15.65
CA ALA A 110 -2.65 -6.39 -15.99
C ALA A 110 -3.15 -5.03 -16.51
N LYS A 111 -2.70 -3.92 -15.91
CA LYS A 111 -3.02 -2.55 -16.35
C LYS A 111 -2.42 -2.25 -17.72
N ALA A 112 -1.15 -2.58 -17.92
CA ALA A 112 -0.45 -2.39 -19.20
C ALA A 112 -1.13 -3.17 -20.34
N ARG A 113 -1.65 -4.36 -20.04
CA ARG A 113 -2.44 -5.18 -20.96
C ARG A 113 -3.88 -4.71 -21.16
N GLY A 114 -4.30 -3.66 -20.47
CA GLY A 114 -5.64 -3.08 -20.60
C GLY A 114 -6.76 -3.93 -20.02
N TRP A 115 -6.47 -4.86 -19.09
CA TRP A 115 -7.48 -5.75 -18.51
C TRP A 115 -8.61 -5.02 -17.77
N TYR A 116 -8.36 -3.78 -17.34
CA TYR A 116 -9.33 -2.93 -16.66
C TYR A 116 -10.07 -1.97 -17.60
N LYS A 117 -9.75 -1.96 -18.91
CA LYS A 117 -10.42 -1.10 -19.89
C LYS A 117 -11.69 -1.79 -20.38
N ALA A 118 -12.80 -1.07 -20.36
CA ALA A 118 -14.05 -1.56 -20.93
C ALA A 118 -13.86 -1.84 -22.43
N ASN A 119 -14.23 -3.03 -22.87
CA ASN A 119 -14.27 -3.37 -24.29
C ASN A 119 -15.64 -2.98 -24.86
N PHE A 120 -15.75 -1.75 -25.34
CA PHE A 120 -17.01 -1.19 -25.81
C PHE A 120 -17.67 -2.00 -26.94
N ALA A 121 -16.88 -2.63 -27.81
CA ALA A 121 -17.43 -3.51 -28.85
C ALA A 121 -18.11 -4.75 -28.25
N TYR A 122 -17.50 -5.34 -27.21
CA TYR A 122 -18.08 -6.47 -26.48
C TYR A 122 -19.33 -6.08 -25.68
N GLU A 123 -19.33 -4.91 -25.04
CA GLU A 123 -20.48 -4.40 -24.27
C GLU A 123 -21.70 -4.12 -25.17
N ILE A 124 -21.50 -3.59 -26.38
CA ILE A 124 -22.60 -3.32 -27.32
C ILE A 124 -23.11 -4.60 -28.01
N LEU A 125 -22.23 -5.50 -28.44
CA LEU A 125 -22.63 -6.71 -29.18
C LEU A 125 -23.33 -7.77 -28.32
N LYS A 126 -23.21 -7.67 -26.99
CA LYS A 126 -23.83 -8.60 -26.04
C LYS A 126 -25.11 -8.04 -25.38
N ALA A 127 -25.42 -6.76 -25.60
CA ALA A 127 -26.63 -6.09 -25.11
C ALA A 127 -27.85 -6.37 -25.99
#